data_AF-A0A1H0RB01-F1
#
_entry.id   AF-A0A1H0RB01-F1
#
_cell.length_a   1.000
_cell.length_b   1.000
_cell.length_c   1.000
_cell.angle_alpha   90.00
_cell.angle_beta   90.00
_cell.angle_gamma   90.00
#
_symmetry.space_group_name_H-M   'P 1'
#
loop_
_entity.id
_entity.type
_entity.pdbx_description
1 polymer ?
#
loop_
_entity_poly.entity_id
_entity_poly.type
_entity_poly.pdbx_seq_one_letter_code
_entity_poly.pdbx_strand_id
1 'polypeptide(L)'
;MIIHYGPKQNQHLRVYINNMHTKAMGLNDVVIDPMEKAREAMGKLDEALDYALNEITRMGAYQKKLQYTIDNNTTAEENVTSAESVIRDADMAQSMMNYVKDNILTQTSQAMLAQANQNRGAVLRLLQ
;
A
#
# COMPACT_ATOMS: atom_id res chain seq x y z
N MET A 1 9.63 -16.41 12.13
CA MET A 1 9.79 -14.97 11.77
C MET A 1 8.44 -14.40 11.37
N ILE A 2 8.12 -13.15 11.68
CA ILE A 2 6.88 -12.48 11.26
C ILE A 2 7.26 -11.30 10.36
N ILE A 3 6.74 -11.27 9.14
CA ILE A 3 6.92 -10.16 8.19
C ILE A 3 5.59 -9.42 8.09
N HIS A 4 5.59 -8.12 8.42
CA HIS A 4 4.44 -7.25 8.20
C HIS A 4 4.47 -6.72 6.77
N TYR A 5 3.36 -6.83 6.04
CA TYR A 5 3.32 -6.52 4.61
C TYR A 5 2.22 -5.52 4.21
N GLY A 6 1.59 -4.87 5.19
CA GLY A 6 0.57 -3.86 4.91
C GLY A 6 0.15 -3.09 6.17
N PRO A 7 -0.58 -1.98 6.02
CA PRO A 7 -0.79 -1.00 7.10
C PRO A 7 -1.74 -1.44 8.23
N LYS A 8 -2.45 -2.57 8.09
CA LYS A 8 -3.45 -3.04 9.07
C LYS A 8 -2.86 -4.09 10.02
N GLN A 9 -3.29 -4.05 11.29
CA GLN A 9 -2.82 -4.93 12.39
C GLN A 9 -2.86 -6.45 12.15
N ASN A 10 -3.52 -6.95 11.11
CA ASN A 10 -3.61 -8.40 10.82
C ASN A 10 -2.95 -8.81 9.49
N GLN A 11 -2.15 -7.93 8.88
CA GLN A 11 -1.45 -8.21 7.62
C GLN A 11 -0.01 -8.67 7.89
N HIS A 12 0.10 -9.92 8.34
CA HIS A 12 1.39 -10.52 8.68
C HIS A 12 1.58 -11.90 8.04
N LEU A 13 2.77 -12.15 7.50
CA LEU A 13 3.19 -13.47 7.02
C LEU A 13 4.11 -14.10 8.07
N ARG A 14 3.68 -15.22 8.65
CA ARG A 14 4.57 -16.07 9.46
C ARG A 14 5.41 -16.93 8.53
N VAL A 15 6.72 -16.75 8.61
CA VAL A 15 7.70 -17.58 7.91
C VAL A 15 8.31 -18.55 8.92
N TYR A 16 8.20 -19.84 8.59
CA TYR A 16 8.82 -20.94 9.32
C TYR A 16 9.98 -21.46 8.49
N ILE A 17 11.19 -21.38 9.06
CA ILE A 17 12.39 -22.02 8.54
C ILE A 17 12.73 -23.14 9.51
N ASN A 18 12.64 -24.39 9.05
CA ASN A 18 12.99 -25.54 9.85
C ASN A 18 14.52 -25.70 9.91
N ASN A 19 15.00 -26.40 10.94
CA ASN A 19 16.42 -26.68 11.08
C ASN A 19 16.90 -27.63 9.96
N MET A 20 17.92 -27.22 9.20
CA MET A 20 18.56 -27.99 8.12
C MET A 20 19.95 -28.50 8.50
N HIS A 21 20.26 -28.59 9.80
CA HIS A 21 21.51 -29.19 10.23
C HIS A 21 21.50 -30.72 10.01
N THR A 22 22.67 -31.32 9.77
CA THR A 22 22.83 -32.77 9.51
C THR A 22 22.14 -33.63 10.58
N LYS A 23 22.16 -33.19 11.84
CA LYS A 23 21.44 -33.86 12.94
C LYS A 23 19.91 -33.82 12.80
N ALA A 24 19.35 -32.71 12.34
CA ALA A 24 17.90 -32.55 12.12
C ALA A 24 17.43 -33.33 10.88
N MET A 25 18.33 -33.57 9.94
CA MET A 25 18.09 -34.33 8.71
C MET A 25 18.47 -35.81 8.82
N GLY A 26 18.82 -36.30 10.02
CA GLY A 26 19.14 -37.72 10.25
C GLY A 26 20.49 -38.20 9.68
N LEU A 27 21.36 -37.28 9.27
CA LEU A 27 22.63 -37.56 8.60
C LEU A 27 23.84 -37.72 9.54
N ASN A 28 23.66 -37.57 10.86
CA ASN A 28 24.79 -37.55 11.81
C ASN A 28 25.51 -38.89 11.98
N ASP A 29 24.79 -40.01 11.83
CA ASP A 29 25.32 -41.37 12.04
C ASP A 29 25.37 -42.16 10.72
N VAL A 30 25.55 -41.45 9.60
CA VAL A 30 25.67 -42.08 8.29
C VAL A 30 27.07 -42.67 8.15
N VAL A 31 27.13 -43.99 8.05
CA VAL A 31 28.35 -44.76 7.86
C VAL A 31 28.31 -45.38 6.47
N ILE A 32 29.43 -45.33 5.75
CA ILE A 32 29.52 -45.78 4.34
C ILE A 32 30.09 -47.21 4.25
N ASP A 33 30.86 -47.66 5.24
CA ASP A 33 31.43 -49.01 5.29
C ASP A 33 30.72 -49.89 6.33
N PRO A 34 30.37 -51.16 6.04
CA PRO A 34 30.49 -51.90 4.77
C PRO A 34 29.36 -51.58 3.77
N MET A 35 29.40 -52.16 2.56
CA MET A 35 28.51 -51.84 1.42
C MET A 35 27.00 -51.85 1.71
N GLU A 36 26.53 -52.61 2.70
CA GLU A 36 25.14 -52.58 3.15
C GLU A 36 24.77 -51.24 3.80
N LYS A 37 25.67 -50.69 4.63
CA LYS A 37 25.53 -49.36 5.24
C LYS A 37 25.59 -48.23 4.21
N ALA A 38 26.38 -48.39 3.15
CA ALA A 38 26.36 -47.45 2.01
C ALA A 38 24.97 -47.35 1.35
N ARG A 39 24.23 -48.46 1.22
CA ARG A 39 22.89 -48.44 0.61
C ARG A 39 21.87 -47.75 1.52
N GLU A 40 21.93 -47.99 2.83
CA GLU A 40 21.14 -47.27 3.82
C GLU A 40 21.48 -45.77 3.84
N ALA A 41 22.77 -45.43 3.71
CA ALA A 41 23.27 -44.06 3.65
C ALA A 41 22.70 -43.28 2.46
N MET A 42 22.64 -43.90 1.27
CA MET A 42 22.04 -43.27 0.09
C MET A 42 20.56 -42.97 0.31
N GLY A 43 19.78 -43.90 0.88
CA GLY A 43 18.37 -43.66 1.17
C GLY A 43 18.16 -42.50 2.15
N LYS A 44 18.98 -42.42 3.21
CA LYS A 44 18.95 -41.29 4.14
C LYS A 44 19.35 -39.96 3.49
N LEU A 45 20.29 -39.98 2.55
CA LEU A 45 20.68 -38.78 1.79
C LEU A 45 19.57 -38.32 0.85
N ASP A 46 18.86 -39.24 0.20
CA ASP A 46 17.71 -38.92 -0.65
C ASP A 46 16.58 -38.29 0.19
N GLU A 47 16.26 -38.87 1.36
CA GLU A 47 15.27 -38.29 2.29
C GLU A 47 15.67 -36.89 2.79
N ALA A 48 16.96 -36.71 3.12
CA ALA A 48 17.50 -35.44 3.52
C ALA A 48 17.44 -34.40 2.38
N LEU A 49 17.74 -34.82 1.15
CA LEU A 49 17.63 -33.96 -0.03
C LEU A 49 16.19 -33.53 -0.28
N ASP A 50 15.24 -34.47 -0.23
CA ASP A 50 13.81 -34.17 -0.37
C ASP A 50 13.32 -33.20 0.71
N TYR A 51 13.77 -33.39 1.95
CA TYR A 51 13.46 -32.45 3.03
C TYR A 51 13.98 -31.03 2.74
N ALA A 52 15.23 -30.91 2.28
CA ALA A 52 15.80 -29.61 1.91
C ALA A 52 15.06 -28.96 0.72
N LEU A 53 14.73 -29.74 -0.31
CA LEU A 53 13.97 -29.27 -1.47
C LEU A 53 12.58 -28.79 -1.10
N ASN A 54 11.91 -29.49 -0.18
CA ASN A 54 10.61 -29.07 0.35
C ASN A 54 10.70 -27.73 1.10
N GLU A 55 11.76 -27.54 1.89
CA GLU A 55 11.99 -26.27 2.59
C GLU A 55 12.23 -25.12 1.61
N ILE A 56 13.05 -25.33 0.57
CA ILE A 56 13.31 -24.35 -0.50
C ILE A 56 12.03 -24.02 -1.26
N THR A 57 11.24 -25.03 -1.62
CA THR A 57 9.95 -24.84 -2.29
C THR A 57 9.00 -24.00 -1.43
N ARG A 58 8.95 -24.27 -0.13
CA ARG A 58 8.14 -23.50 0.81
C ARG A 58 8.61 -22.04 0.93
N MET A 59 9.92 -21.81 0.94
CA MET A 59 10.48 -20.45 0.89
C MET A 59 10.15 -19.74 -0.43
N GLY A 60 10.22 -20.43 -1.56
CA GLY A 60 9.80 -19.90 -2.86
C GLY A 60 8.33 -19.52 -2.91
N ALA A 61 7.45 -20.32 -2.29
CA ALA A 61 6.03 -20.00 -2.15
C ALA A 61 5.81 -18.73 -1.31
N TYR A 62 6.55 -18.58 -0.19
CA TYR A 62 6.51 -17.36 0.61
C TYR A 62 6.99 -16.14 -0.19
N GLN A 63 8.09 -16.27 -0.95
CA GLN A 63 8.60 -15.21 -1.81
C GLN A 63 7.55 -14.79 -2.86
N LYS A 64 6.90 -15.75 -3.53
CA LYS A 64 5.86 -15.46 -4.53
C LYS A 64 4.65 -14.77 -3.92
N LYS A 65 4.21 -15.21 -2.74
CA LYS A 65 3.13 -14.53 -2.01
C LYS A 65 3.50 -13.10 -1.65
N LEU A 66 4.73 -12.86 -1.18
CA LEU A 66 5.21 -11.52 -0.87
C LEU A 66 5.27 -10.64 -2.14
N GLN A 67 5.77 -11.17 -3.26
CA GLN A 67 5.79 -10.42 -4.52
C GLN A 67 4.38 -10.02 -4.95
N TYR A 68 3.44 -10.97 -4.97
CA TYR A 68 2.05 -10.67 -5.32
C TYR A 68 1.42 -9.63 -4.38
N THR A 69 1.78 -9.69 -3.10
CA THR A 69 1.31 -8.73 -2.10
C THR A 69 1.88 -7.33 -2.35
N ILE A 70 3.16 -7.23 -2.72
CA ILE A 70 3.80 -5.97 -3.08
C ILE A 70 3.09 -5.38 -4.31
N ASP A 71 2.94 -6.17 -5.37
CA ASP A 71 2.32 -5.71 -6.62
C ASP A 71 0.88 -5.19 -6.36
N ASN A 72 0.10 -5.93 -5.57
CA ASN A 72 -1.25 -5.52 -5.18
C ASN A 72 -1.26 -4.27 -4.30
N ASN A 73 -0.29 -4.12 -3.38
CA ASN A 73 -0.19 -2.93 -2.54
C ASN A 73 0.19 -1.69 -3.35
N THR A 74 1.10 -1.81 -4.32
CA THR A 74 1.45 -0.72 -5.25
C THR A 74 0.23 -0.27 -6.05
N THR A 75 -0.54 -1.20 -6.63
CA THR A 75 -1.78 -0.83 -7.34
C THR A 75 -2.81 -0.19 -6.40
N ALA A 76 -2.93 -0.67 -5.16
CA ALA A 76 -3.82 -0.05 -4.17
C ALA A 76 -3.36 1.37 -3.79
N GLU A 77 -2.07 1.59 -3.59
CA GLU A 77 -1.47 2.90 -3.31
C GLU A 77 -1.68 3.88 -4.47
N GLU A 78 -1.50 3.45 -5.72
CA GLU A 78 -1.78 4.26 -6.91
C GLU A 78 -3.26 4.68 -6.98
N ASN A 79 -4.18 3.74 -6.75
CA ASN A 79 -5.61 4.02 -6.76
C ASN A 79 -6.02 4.98 -5.63
N VAL A 80 -5.48 4.80 -4.42
CA VAL A 80 -5.76 5.69 -3.28
C VAL A 80 -5.21 7.08 -3.53
N THR A 81 -3.97 7.19 -4.04
CA THR A 81 -3.35 8.48 -4.36
C THR A 81 -4.12 9.22 -5.45
N SER A 82 -4.57 8.50 -6.49
CA SER A 82 -5.40 9.08 -7.55
C SER A 82 -6.75 9.57 -7.01
N ALA A 83 -7.42 8.77 -6.18
CA ALA A 83 -8.67 9.16 -5.53
C ALA A 83 -8.48 10.38 -4.60
N GLU A 84 -7.38 10.41 -3.83
CA GLU A 84 -7.04 11.54 -2.97
C GLU A 84 -6.79 12.81 -3.78
N SER A 85 -6.08 12.73 -4.90
CA SER A 85 -5.87 13.87 -5.81
C SER A 85 -7.20 14.42 -6.30
N VAL A 86 -8.12 13.56 -6.76
CA VAL A 86 -9.43 13.99 -7.25
C VAL A 86 -10.25 14.67 -6.15
N ILE A 87 -10.26 14.12 -4.94
CA ILE A 87 -10.98 14.71 -3.80
C ILE A 87 -10.38 16.07 -3.45
N ARG A 88 -9.05 16.15 -3.30
CA ARG A 88 -8.35 17.38 -2.95
C ARG A 88 -8.54 18.47 -4.01
N ASP A 89 -8.47 18.11 -5.29
CA ASP A 89 -8.66 19.06 -6.39
C ASP A 89 -10.12 19.55 -6.47
N ALA A 90 -11.10 18.67 -6.23
CA ALA A 90 -12.52 19.04 -6.15
C ALA A 90 -12.78 20.01 -4.98
N ASP A 91 -12.21 19.74 -3.80
CA ASP A 91 -12.32 20.62 -2.64
C ASP A 91 -11.64 21.97 -2.88
N MET A 92 -10.47 21.99 -3.54
CA MET A 92 -9.81 23.24 -3.93
C MET A 92 -10.67 24.03 -4.92
N ALA A 93 -11.24 23.38 -5.93
CA ALA A 93 -12.14 24.04 -6.89
C ALA A 93 -13.38 24.64 -6.20
N GLN A 94 -13.99 23.91 -5.27
CA GLN A 94 -15.11 24.41 -4.47
C GLN A 94 -14.72 25.63 -3.62
N SER A 95 -13.55 25.58 -2.97
CA SER A 95 -13.03 26.69 -2.17
C SER A 95 -12.76 27.94 -3.02
N MET A 96 -12.20 27.75 -4.22
CA MET A 96 -11.89 28.82 -5.15
C MET A 96 -13.16 29.44 -5.74
N MET A 97 -14.18 28.63 -6.05
CA MET A 97 -15.49 29.14 -6.48
C MET A 97 -16.16 29.96 -5.40
N ASN A 98 -16.10 29.52 -4.14
CA ASN A 98 -16.60 30.31 -3.01
C ASN A 98 -15.83 31.62 -2.85
N TYR A 99 -14.50 31.59 -2.94
CA TYR A 99 -13.67 32.79 -2.90
C TYR A 99 -14.00 33.77 -4.04
N VAL A 100 -14.17 33.29 -5.27
CA VAL A 100 -14.56 34.12 -6.43
C VAL A 100 -15.95 34.70 -6.22
N LYS A 101 -16.91 33.88 -5.75
CA LYS A 101 -18.27 34.33 -5.44
C LYS A 101 -18.26 35.45 -4.39
N ASP A 102 -17.48 35.31 -3.32
CA ASP A 102 -17.38 36.31 -2.25
C ASP A 102 -16.70 37.60 -2.75
N ASN A 103 -15.69 37.48 -3.61
CA ASN A 103 -15.07 38.64 -4.28
C ASN A 103 -16.04 39.36 -5.21
N ILE A 104 -16.81 38.62 -6.02
CA ILE A 104 -17.85 39.18 -6.88
C ILE A 104 -18.94 39.87 -6.04
N LEU A 105 -19.41 39.24 -4.96
CA LEU A 105 -20.38 39.85 -4.03
C LEU A 105 -19.84 41.15 -3.42
N THR A 106 -18.56 41.18 -3.05
CA THR A 106 -17.91 42.38 -2.49
C THR A 106 -17.80 43.50 -3.53
N GLN A 107 -17.33 43.20 -4.75
CA GLN A 107 -17.27 44.19 -5.84
C GLN A 107 -18.67 44.65 -6.28
N THR A 108 -19.64 43.75 -6.35
CA THR A 108 -21.04 44.07 -6.69
C THR A 108 -21.65 44.94 -5.60
N SER A 109 -21.38 44.67 -4.33
CA SER A 109 -21.87 45.50 -3.22
C SER A 109 -21.30 46.92 -3.28
N GLN A 110 -20.01 47.08 -3.63
CA GLN A 110 -19.40 48.40 -3.84
C GLN A 110 -20.01 49.14 -5.05
N ALA A 111 -20.20 48.45 -6.18
CA ALA A 111 -20.83 49.00 -7.38
C ALA A 111 -22.32 49.35 -7.14
N MET A 112 -23.04 48.50 -6.42
CA MET A 112 -24.45 48.71 -6.02
C MET A 112 -24.60 49.89 -5.07
N LEU A 113 -23.67 50.08 -4.13
CA LEU A 113 -23.65 51.27 -3.26
C LEU A 113 -23.41 52.54 -4.09
N ALA A 114 -22.47 52.51 -5.04
CA ALA A 114 -22.22 53.62 -5.95
C ALA A 114 -23.46 53.94 -6.82
N GLN A 115 -24.11 52.92 -7.39
CA GLN A 115 -25.34 53.06 -8.18
C GLN A 115 -26.51 53.58 -7.35
N ALA A 116 -26.69 53.08 -6.12
CA ALA A 116 -27.72 53.56 -5.19
C ALA A 116 -27.49 55.03 -4.80
N ASN A 117 -26.24 55.45 -4.61
CA ASN A 117 -25.89 56.85 -4.33
C ASN A 117 -26.15 57.77 -5.54
N GLN A 118 -25.85 57.33 -6.76
CA GLN A 118 -26.18 58.10 -7.96
C GLN A 118 -27.69 58.27 -8.17
N ASN A 119 -28.48 57.22 -7.91
CA ASN A 119 -29.94 57.30 -7.97
C ASN A 119 -30.52 58.30 -6.93
N ARG A 120 -29.95 58.36 -5.71
CA ARG A 120 -30.35 59.35 -4.70
C ARG A 120 -30.09 60.80 -5.14
N GLY A 121 -29.01 61.04 -5.88
CA GLY A 121 -28.70 62.37 -6.46
C GLY A 121 -29.68 62.82 -7.55
N ALA A 122 -30.21 61.88 -8.34
CA ALA A 122 -31.23 62.17 -9.35
C ALA A 122 -32.59 62.54 -8.73
N VAL A 123 -32.95 61.93 -7.60
CA VAL A 123 -34.18 62.27 -6.85
C VAL A 123 -34.09 63.65 -6.20
N LEU A 124 -32.90 64.06 -5.73
CA LEU A 124 -32.73 65.40 -5.15
C LEU A 124 -32.87 66.53 -6.19
N ARG A 125 -32.64 66.24 -7.48
CA ARG A 125 -32.93 67.17 -8.60
C ARG A 125 -34.41 67.28 -8.96
N LEU A 126 -35.23 66.29 -8.59
CA LEU A 126 -36.69 66.30 -8.82
C LEU A 126 -37.47 67.00 -7.69
N LEU A 127 -36.79 67.34 -6.58
CA LEU A 127 -37.38 68.04 -5.43
C LEU A 127 -36.94 69.51 -5.33
N GLN A 128 -36.36 70.06 -6.39
CA GLN A 128 -35.90 71.46 -6.48
C GLN A 128 -36.66 72.20 -7.58
#